data_AF-A0A124G7P7-F1
#
_entry.id   AF-A0A124G7P7-F1
#
_cell.length_a   1.000
_cell.length_b   1.000
_cell.length_c   1.000
_cell.angle_alpha   90.00
_cell.angle_beta   90.00
_cell.angle_gamma   90.00
#
_symmetry.space_group_name_H-M   'P 1'
#
loop_
_entity.id
_entity.type
_entity.pdbx_description
1 polymer ?
#
loop_
_entity_poly.entity_id
_entity_poly.type
_entity_poly.pdbx_seq_one_letter_code
_entity_poly.pdbx_strand_id
1 'polypeptide(L)'
;MKTWKIGDVMTRDVVSVAEDTSYHDLVDLLVGKRISAVPVVDGFGRVTGVVSEADLLRKIEYGGDEQPRIFERRRRRGERAKATARTAAGLMSAPPVVALASMPLAAAARLMDANGVKRLPVTDDLGRLVGIASRGDLLRTYLRTDDEILADVRAEVLRPFLADEADGVTVTVTGGVVGLSGRVDRWSSADIAERLTHQVAGVIEVSSALSYALDDRKLEAPPGPFGTY
;
A
#
# COMPACT_ATOMS: atom_id res chain seq x y z
N MET A 1 -16.13 -5.26 5.31
CA MET A 1 -15.51 -3.92 5.32
C MET A 1 -14.83 -3.65 4.01
N LYS A 2 -14.88 -2.41 3.51
CA LYS A 2 -14.25 -2.04 2.25
C LYS A 2 -12.73 -2.02 2.42
N THR A 3 -12.06 -3.06 1.94
CA THR A 3 -10.59 -3.08 1.84
C THR A 3 -10.15 -2.14 0.72
N TRP A 4 -9.43 -1.08 1.06
CA TRP A 4 -8.83 -0.18 0.08
C TRP A 4 -7.68 -0.85 -0.65
N LYS A 5 -7.68 -0.68 -1.97
CA LYS A 5 -6.72 -1.29 -2.89
C LYS A 5 -5.86 -0.22 -3.53
N ILE A 6 -4.70 -0.60 -4.05
CA ILE A 6 -3.81 0.32 -4.77
C ILE A 6 -4.54 1.00 -5.93
N GLY A 7 -5.40 0.27 -6.64
CA GLY A 7 -6.18 0.81 -7.76
C GLY A 7 -7.09 2.00 -7.40
N ASP A 8 -7.43 2.16 -6.12
CA ASP A 8 -8.26 3.26 -5.63
C ASP A 8 -7.46 4.57 -5.44
N VAL A 9 -6.14 4.49 -5.29
CA VAL A 9 -5.27 5.64 -4.98
C VAL A 9 -4.16 5.91 -6.00
N MET A 10 -3.86 4.94 -6.87
CA MET A 10 -2.77 5.03 -7.84
C MET A 10 -2.97 6.16 -8.86
N THR A 11 -1.87 6.69 -9.36
CA THR A 11 -1.88 7.59 -10.53
C THR A 11 -1.96 6.73 -11.79
N ARG A 12 -2.94 7.02 -12.66
CA ARG A 12 -3.21 6.26 -13.90
C ARG A 12 -2.44 6.77 -15.11
N ASP A 13 -2.17 8.08 -15.15
CA ASP A 13 -1.35 8.68 -16.19
C ASP A 13 0.13 8.44 -15.87
N VAL A 14 0.65 7.31 -16.35
CA VAL A 14 2.01 6.87 -16.09
C VAL A 14 2.85 7.07 -17.34
N VAL A 15 3.84 7.93 -17.21
CA VAL A 15 4.94 7.99 -18.17
C VAL A 15 5.75 6.71 -18.02
N SER A 16 5.95 5.98 -19.11
CA SER A 16 6.79 4.79 -19.19
C SER A 16 7.70 4.87 -20.41
N VAL A 17 8.71 4.00 -20.45
CA VAL A 17 9.73 3.98 -21.50
C VAL A 17 9.94 2.56 -22.03
N ALA A 18 10.35 2.44 -23.28
CA ALA A 18 10.71 1.15 -23.87
C ALA A 18 12.12 0.70 -23.42
N GLU A 19 12.38 -0.60 -23.51
CA GLU A 19 13.65 -1.22 -23.09
C GLU A 19 14.90 -0.66 -23.79
N ASP A 20 14.75 -0.20 -25.04
CA ASP A 20 15.80 0.37 -25.88
C ASP A 20 15.98 1.89 -25.71
N THR A 21 15.11 2.55 -24.93
CA THR A 21 15.18 4.00 -24.67
C THR A 21 16.56 4.42 -24.18
N SER A 22 17.13 5.48 -24.76
CA SER A 22 18.51 5.85 -24.48
C SER A 22 18.69 6.51 -23.11
N TYR A 23 19.93 6.47 -22.59
CA TYR A 23 20.29 7.18 -21.35
C TYR A 23 19.97 8.68 -21.43
N HIS A 24 20.19 9.31 -22.57
CA HIS A 24 19.94 10.74 -22.75
C HIS A 24 18.44 11.04 -22.63
N ASP A 25 17.61 10.27 -23.34
CA ASP A 25 16.16 10.42 -23.29
C ASP A 25 15.60 10.15 -21.89
N LEU A 26 16.18 9.20 -21.16
CA LEU A 26 15.83 8.95 -19.75
C LEU A 26 16.13 10.16 -18.86
N VAL A 27 17.31 10.77 -19.00
CA VAL A 27 17.68 11.97 -18.24
C VAL A 27 16.74 13.12 -18.56
N ASP A 28 16.51 13.39 -19.85
CA ASP A 28 15.59 14.44 -20.30
C ASP A 28 14.18 14.21 -19.77
N LEU A 29 13.72 12.96 -19.76
CA LEU A 29 12.40 12.60 -19.26
C LEU A 29 12.27 12.82 -17.75
N LEU A 30 13.21 12.29 -16.94
CA LEU A 30 13.15 12.40 -15.48
C LEU A 30 13.32 13.85 -15.03
N VAL A 31 14.28 14.59 -15.59
CA VAL A 31 14.53 16.00 -15.26
C VAL A 31 13.40 16.89 -15.78
N GLY A 32 13.05 16.75 -17.06
CA GLY A 32 12.06 17.59 -17.72
C GLY A 32 10.66 17.45 -17.14
N LYS A 33 10.27 16.22 -16.75
CA LYS A 33 8.97 15.97 -16.10
C LYS A 33 9.03 16.01 -14.57
N ARG A 34 10.22 16.24 -13.97
CA ARG A 34 10.45 16.22 -12.51
C ARG A 34 9.96 14.93 -11.85
N ILE A 35 10.24 13.79 -12.48
CA ILE A 35 9.85 12.46 -12.01
C ILE A 35 11.11 11.73 -11.54
N SER A 36 11.10 11.17 -10.32
CA SER A 36 12.29 10.51 -9.78
C SER A 36 12.52 9.06 -10.24
N ALA A 37 11.56 8.45 -10.93
CA ALA A 37 11.65 7.09 -11.46
C ALA A 37 10.59 6.82 -12.52
N VAL A 38 10.90 5.95 -13.48
CA VAL A 38 10.05 5.58 -14.61
C VAL A 38 10.00 4.06 -14.80
N PRO A 39 8.82 3.45 -15.00
CA PRO A 39 8.70 2.05 -15.39
C PRO A 39 9.21 1.82 -16.80
N VAL A 40 9.93 0.72 -17.00
CA VAL A 40 10.34 0.22 -18.31
C VAL A 40 9.36 -0.87 -18.74
N VAL A 41 8.88 -0.80 -19.98
CA VAL A 41 7.90 -1.74 -20.52
C VAL A 41 8.38 -2.41 -21.82
N ASP A 42 7.92 -3.64 -22.06
CA ASP A 42 8.11 -4.34 -23.32
C ASP A 42 7.12 -3.88 -24.41
N GLY A 43 7.22 -4.46 -25.61
CA GLY A 43 6.31 -4.18 -26.73
C GLY A 43 4.84 -4.56 -26.49
N PHE A 44 4.53 -5.33 -25.44
CA PHE A 44 3.18 -5.68 -25.03
C PHE A 44 2.69 -4.83 -23.85
N GLY A 45 3.48 -3.83 -23.41
CA GLY A 45 3.18 -2.94 -22.29
C GLY A 45 3.39 -3.58 -20.91
N ARG A 46 4.10 -4.71 -20.84
CA ARG A 46 4.40 -5.38 -19.56
C ARG A 46 5.60 -4.72 -18.89
N VAL A 47 5.54 -4.55 -17.58
CA VAL A 47 6.63 -3.93 -16.82
C VAL A 47 7.80 -4.92 -16.74
N THR A 48 8.94 -4.55 -17.32
CA THR A 48 10.18 -5.36 -17.30
C THR A 48 11.24 -4.82 -16.34
N GLY A 49 11.10 -3.56 -15.91
CA GLY A 49 12.00 -2.96 -14.93
C GLY A 49 11.57 -1.57 -14.48
N VAL A 50 12.39 -0.96 -13.64
CA VAL A 50 12.25 0.45 -13.21
C VAL A 50 13.61 1.13 -13.29
N VAL A 51 13.66 2.34 -13.84
CA VAL A 51 14.85 3.21 -13.80
C VAL A 51 14.55 4.38 -12.88
N SER A 52 15.43 4.63 -11.91
CA SER A 52 15.35 5.78 -11.00
C SER A 52 16.48 6.78 -11.21
N GLU A 53 16.34 8.00 -10.70
CA GLU A 53 17.43 8.98 -10.65
C GLU A 53 18.70 8.38 -9.99
N ALA A 54 18.54 7.55 -8.96
CA ALA A 54 19.66 6.87 -8.30
C ALA A 54 20.39 5.89 -9.23
N ASP A 55 19.69 5.26 -10.16
CA ASP A 55 20.31 4.38 -11.17
C ASP A 55 21.11 5.20 -12.19
N LEU A 56 20.65 6.41 -12.54
CA LEU A 56 21.35 7.31 -13.46
C LEU A 56 22.58 7.95 -12.80
N LEU A 57 22.48 8.37 -11.53
CA LEU A 57 23.59 8.99 -10.78
C LEU A 57 24.79 8.05 -10.61
N ARG A 58 24.56 6.74 -10.48
CA ARG A 58 25.64 5.74 -10.43
C ARG A 58 26.55 5.80 -11.66
N LYS A 59 26.02 6.18 -12.83
CA LYS A 59 26.84 6.34 -14.04
C LYS A 59 27.82 7.51 -13.92
N ILE A 60 27.42 8.60 -13.26
CA ILE A 60 28.30 9.75 -13.00
C ILE A 60 29.40 9.36 -12.02
N GLU A 61 29.05 8.62 -10.97
CA GLU A 61 29.99 8.17 -9.93
C GLU A 61 31.08 7.22 -10.47
N TYR A 62 30.75 6.38 -11.46
CA TYR A 62 31.71 5.45 -12.09
C TYR A 62 32.26 5.92 -13.44
N GLY A 63 31.86 7.09 -13.92
CA GLY A 63 32.21 7.62 -15.25
C GLY A 63 33.64 8.18 -15.39
N GLY A 64 34.52 7.99 -14.39
CA GLY A 64 35.85 8.61 -14.33
C GLY A 64 37.07 7.67 -14.30
N ASP A 65 36.91 6.36 -14.10
CA ASP A 65 38.06 5.44 -13.94
C ASP A 65 38.14 4.40 -15.07
N GLU A 66 38.94 4.71 -16.10
CA GLU A 66 39.19 3.89 -17.29
C GLU A 66 40.13 2.68 -17.08
N GLN A 67 40.46 2.23 -15.87
CA GLN A 67 41.40 1.10 -15.70
C GLN A 67 40.86 -0.10 -14.89
N PRO A 68 40.91 -1.33 -15.45
CA PRO A 68 40.50 -2.53 -14.74
C PRO A 68 41.59 -2.96 -13.75
N ARG A 69 41.31 -2.79 -12.44
CA ARG A 69 42.12 -3.44 -11.40
C ARG A 69 41.81 -4.94 -11.38
N ILE A 70 42.86 -5.75 -11.46
CA ILE A 70 42.86 -7.21 -11.70
C ILE A 70 42.17 -8.01 -10.56
N PHE A 71 41.79 -7.35 -9.45
CA PHE A 71 41.27 -7.99 -8.22
C PHE A 71 39.90 -7.45 -7.74
N GLU A 72 38.94 -7.21 -8.63
CA GLU A 72 37.62 -6.72 -8.20
C GLU A 72 36.60 -7.83 -7.89
N ARG A 73 35.99 -7.74 -6.70
CA ARG A 73 34.93 -8.65 -6.19
C ARG A 73 33.73 -8.71 -7.15
N ARG A 74 33.12 -9.90 -7.32
CA ARG A 74 31.95 -10.16 -8.20
C ARG A 74 30.82 -9.12 -8.14
N ARG A 75 30.55 -8.51 -6.97
CA ARG A 75 29.51 -7.49 -6.78
C ARG A 75 29.71 -6.23 -7.64
N ARG A 76 30.97 -5.81 -7.84
CA ARG A 76 31.33 -4.63 -8.66
C ARG A 76 31.19 -4.85 -10.17
N ARG A 77 31.14 -6.11 -10.63
CA ARG A 77 30.97 -6.44 -12.06
C ARG A 77 29.57 -6.10 -12.57
N GLY A 78 28.55 -6.32 -11.75
CA GLY A 78 27.16 -5.93 -12.06
C GLY A 78 26.97 -4.41 -12.05
N GLU A 79 27.64 -3.71 -11.14
CA GLU A 79 27.62 -2.24 -11.05
C GLU A 79 28.31 -1.57 -12.25
N ARG A 80 29.44 -2.12 -12.74
CA ARG A 80 30.12 -1.65 -13.96
C ARG A 80 29.31 -1.88 -15.24
N ALA A 81 28.57 -3.00 -15.34
CA ALA A 81 27.70 -3.25 -16.49
C ALA A 81 26.56 -2.22 -16.59
N LYS A 82 26.02 -1.75 -15.46
CA LYS A 82 25.08 -0.62 -15.42
C LYS A 82 25.76 0.70 -15.79
N ALA A 83 27.00 0.94 -15.38
CA ALA A 83 27.74 2.16 -15.70
C ALA A 83 28.04 2.33 -17.20
N THR A 84 28.22 1.23 -17.95
CA THR A 84 28.43 1.28 -19.41
C THR A 84 27.13 1.22 -20.21
N ALA A 85 26.01 0.92 -19.58
CA ALA A 85 24.72 0.82 -20.24
C ALA A 85 24.29 2.16 -20.88
N ARG A 86 23.78 2.07 -22.10
CA ARG A 86 23.26 3.21 -22.86
C ARG A 86 21.75 3.17 -23.03
N THR A 87 21.09 2.09 -22.60
CA THR A 87 19.65 1.86 -22.76
C THR A 87 18.97 1.61 -21.41
N ALA A 88 17.66 1.79 -21.36
CA ALA A 88 16.83 1.55 -20.18
C ALA A 88 17.01 0.12 -19.64
N ALA A 89 17.00 -0.90 -20.51
CA ALA A 89 17.18 -2.29 -20.10
C ALA A 89 18.51 -2.57 -19.38
N GLY A 90 19.59 -1.87 -19.77
CA GLY A 90 20.89 -2.01 -19.12
C GLY A 90 21.02 -1.22 -17.81
N LEU A 91 20.18 -0.21 -17.59
CA LEU A 91 20.20 0.66 -16.41
C LEU A 91 19.20 0.21 -15.34
N MET A 92 18.07 -0.35 -15.76
CA MET A 92 16.94 -0.67 -14.91
C MET A 92 17.28 -1.65 -13.80
N SER A 93 16.50 -1.59 -12.73
CA SER A 93 16.43 -2.65 -11.73
C SER A 93 15.43 -3.70 -12.20
N ALA A 94 15.91 -4.94 -12.31
CA ALA A 94 15.14 -6.11 -12.72
C ALA A 94 15.46 -7.31 -11.80
N PRO A 95 14.48 -8.19 -11.48
CA PRO A 95 13.06 -8.07 -11.84
C PRO A 95 12.39 -6.88 -11.14
N PRO A 96 11.34 -6.28 -11.73
CA PRO A 96 10.68 -5.13 -11.13
C PRO A 96 9.87 -5.57 -9.91
N VAL A 97 9.91 -4.75 -8.86
CA VAL A 97 8.97 -4.86 -7.75
C VAL A 97 7.70 -4.14 -8.16
N VAL A 98 6.65 -4.91 -8.44
CA VAL A 98 5.34 -4.40 -8.90
C VAL A 98 4.24 -4.78 -7.91
N ALA A 99 3.11 -4.09 -8.00
CA ALA A 99 1.91 -4.48 -7.27
C ALA A 99 0.71 -4.61 -8.22
N LEU A 100 -0.21 -5.50 -7.88
CA LEU A 100 -1.48 -5.60 -8.60
C LEU A 100 -2.40 -4.45 -8.20
N ALA A 101 -3.21 -3.95 -9.14
CA ALA A 101 -4.24 -2.96 -8.83
C ALA A 101 -5.23 -3.43 -7.75
N SER A 102 -5.41 -4.74 -7.60
CA SER A 102 -6.25 -5.36 -6.58
C SER A 102 -5.60 -5.48 -5.19
N MET A 103 -4.29 -5.21 -5.08
CA MET A 103 -3.52 -5.40 -3.84
C MET A 103 -4.00 -4.44 -2.74
N PRO A 104 -4.20 -4.91 -1.50
CA PRO A 104 -4.51 -4.04 -0.36
C PRO A 104 -3.41 -3.01 -0.09
N LEU A 105 -3.78 -1.79 0.32
CA LEU A 105 -2.80 -0.72 0.60
C LEU A 105 -1.77 -1.12 1.66
N ALA A 106 -2.20 -1.82 2.71
CA ALA A 106 -1.28 -2.31 3.75
C ALA A 106 -0.26 -3.32 3.21
N ALA A 107 -0.66 -4.18 2.27
CA ALA A 107 0.26 -5.10 1.61
C ALA A 107 1.24 -4.34 0.69
N ALA A 108 0.75 -3.31 -0.02
CA ALA A 108 1.58 -2.42 -0.83
C ALA A 108 2.65 -1.70 0.01
N ALA A 109 2.26 -1.17 1.17
CA ALA A 109 3.17 -0.48 2.09
C ALA A 109 4.26 -1.42 2.59
N ARG A 110 3.91 -2.65 3.00
CA ARG A 110 4.88 -3.68 3.40
C ARG A 110 5.82 -4.05 2.25
N LEU A 111 5.30 -4.16 1.02
CA LEU A 111 6.11 -4.44 -0.17
C LEU A 111 7.12 -3.32 -0.46
N MET A 112 6.69 -2.06 -0.34
CA MET A 112 7.56 -0.89 -0.48
C MET A 112 8.67 -0.86 0.57
N ASP A 113 8.34 -1.17 1.82
CA ASP A 113 9.29 -1.18 2.92
C ASP A 113 10.32 -2.31 2.78
N ALA A 114 9.84 -3.54 2.57
CA ALA A 114 10.68 -4.73 2.43
C ALA A 114 11.71 -4.63 1.29
N ASN A 115 11.36 -3.92 0.21
CA ASN A 115 12.24 -3.73 -0.95
C ASN A 115 12.98 -2.38 -0.94
N GLY A 116 12.75 -1.53 0.06
CA GLY A 116 13.36 -0.19 0.13
C GLY A 116 12.94 0.74 -1.02
N VAL A 117 11.81 0.48 -1.67
CA VAL A 117 11.32 1.28 -2.80
C VAL A 117 10.34 2.35 -2.34
N LYS A 118 10.36 3.50 -3.02
CA LYS A 118 9.47 4.64 -2.72
C LYS A 118 8.20 4.64 -3.58
N ARG A 119 8.21 3.88 -4.67
CA ARG A 119 7.15 3.82 -5.67
C ARG A 119 7.05 2.39 -6.21
N LEU A 120 5.84 1.99 -6.59
CA LEU A 120 5.53 0.72 -7.21
C LEU A 120 4.81 0.98 -8.54
N PRO A 121 5.32 0.47 -9.68
CA PRO A 121 4.49 0.25 -10.85
C PRO A 121 3.34 -0.67 -10.48
N VAL A 122 2.14 -0.32 -10.93
CA VAL A 122 0.91 -1.06 -10.70
C VAL A 122 0.53 -1.76 -11.99
N THR A 123 0.28 -3.05 -11.92
CA THR A 123 -0.05 -3.86 -13.08
C THR A 123 -1.43 -4.49 -13.00
N ASP A 124 -1.95 -4.89 -14.15
CA ASP A 124 -3.03 -5.87 -14.24
C ASP A 124 -2.50 -7.30 -14.03
N ASP A 125 -3.40 -8.28 -14.11
CA ASP A 125 -3.08 -9.70 -13.93
C ASP A 125 -2.21 -10.27 -15.07
N LEU A 126 -2.10 -9.56 -16.20
CA LEU A 126 -1.25 -9.92 -17.34
C LEU A 126 0.14 -9.24 -17.27
N GLY A 127 0.42 -8.50 -16.19
CA GLY A 127 1.66 -7.78 -15.98
C GLY A 127 1.76 -6.45 -16.72
N ARG A 128 0.67 -5.98 -17.36
CA ARG A 128 0.66 -4.71 -18.09
C ARG A 128 0.57 -3.55 -17.12
N LEU A 129 1.29 -2.47 -17.41
CA LEU A 129 1.28 -1.26 -16.60
C LEU A 129 -0.11 -0.58 -16.66
N VAL A 130 -0.73 -0.36 -15.50
CA VAL A 130 -2.03 0.32 -15.37
C VAL A 130 -1.98 1.53 -14.44
N GLY A 131 -0.88 1.71 -13.72
CA GLY A 131 -0.73 2.82 -12.79
C GLY A 131 0.63 2.84 -12.11
N ILE A 132 0.85 3.86 -11.28
CA ILE A 132 1.99 3.95 -10.36
C ILE A 132 1.50 4.46 -9.01
N ALA A 133 2.02 3.88 -7.93
CA ALA A 133 1.69 4.30 -6.57
C ALA A 133 2.97 4.65 -5.80
N SER A 134 2.98 5.82 -5.17
CA SER A 134 4.02 6.26 -4.24
C SER A 134 3.58 6.05 -2.79
N ARG A 135 4.52 6.13 -1.85
CA ARG A 135 4.20 6.13 -0.41
C ARG A 135 3.18 7.22 -0.03
N GLY A 136 3.26 8.39 -0.67
CA GLY A 136 2.32 9.49 -0.45
C GLY A 136 0.91 9.15 -0.94
N ASP A 137 0.77 8.41 -2.04
CA ASP A 137 -0.54 7.99 -2.54
C ASP A 137 -1.23 7.02 -1.58
N LEU A 138 -0.48 6.13 -0.94
CA LEU A 138 -1.03 5.22 0.08
C LEU A 138 -1.61 5.97 1.29
N LEU A 139 -1.04 7.13 1.63
CA LEU A 139 -1.49 7.97 2.75
C LEU A 139 -2.75 8.79 2.42
N ARG A 140 -3.16 8.90 1.14
CA ARG A 140 -4.36 9.67 0.77
C ARG A 140 -5.64 9.15 1.43
N THR A 141 -5.68 7.88 1.83
CA THR A 141 -6.80 7.32 2.62
C THR A 141 -6.95 7.93 4.01
N TYR A 142 -5.93 8.62 4.52
CA TYR A 142 -5.99 9.37 5.77
C TYR A 142 -6.37 10.85 5.57
N LEU A 143 -6.60 11.29 4.32
CA LEU A 143 -7.18 12.60 4.01
C LEU A 143 -8.71 12.57 3.95
N ARG A 144 -9.32 11.46 4.38
CA ARG A 144 -10.78 11.33 4.45
C ARG A 144 -11.33 12.27 5.49
N THR A 145 -12.48 12.85 5.19
CA THR A 145 -13.16 13.72 6.14
C THR A 145 -13.76 12.88 7.27
N ASP A 146 -13.95 13.50 8.43
CA ASP A 146 -14.60 12.86 9.57
C ASP A 146 -16.01 12.37 9.21
N ASP A 147 -16.73 13.09 8.33
CA ASP A 147 -18.05 12.68 7.83
C ASP A 147 -18.00 11.39 7.00
N GLU A 148 -16.97 11.22 6.16
CA GLU A 148 -16.79 10.00 5.37
C GLU A 148 -16.46 8.79 6.26
N ILE A 149 -15.61 8.99 7.27
CA ILE A 149 -15.27 7.95 8.25
C ILE A 149 -16.51 7.58 9.05
N LEU A 150 -17.28 8.58 9.53
CA LEU A 150 -18.52 8.37 10.26
C LEU A 150 -19.54 7.57 9.43
N ALA A 151 -19.70 7.91 8.16
CA ALA A 151 -20.60 7.20 7.25
C ALA A 151 -20.20 5.73 7.10
N ASP A 152 -18.92 5.44 6.93
CA ASP A 152 -18.41 4.07 6.82
C ASP A 152 -18.55 3.29 8.12
N VAL A 153 -18.23 3.88 9.28
CA VAL A 153 -18.44 3.23 10.58
C VAL A 153 -19.91 2.87 10.77
N ARG A 154 -20.83 3.78 10.45
CA ARG A 154 -22.28 3.51 10.50
C ARG A 154 -22.69 2.38 9.54
N ALA A 155 -22.18 2.39 8.31
CA ALA A 155 -22.58 1.45 7.27
C ALA A 155 -21.97 0.06 7.45
N GLU A 156 -20.70 -0.03 7.86
CA GLU A 156 -19.93 -1.28 7.91
C GLU A 156 -19.86 -1.91 9.30
N VAL A 157 -20.03 -1.11 10.36
CA VAL A 157 -19.95 -1.58 11.75
C VAL A 157 -21.33 -1.56 12.41
N LEU A 158 -21.98 -0.40 12.49
CA LEU A 158 -23.24 -0.31 13.26
C LEU A 158 -24.38 -1.06 12.58
N ARG A 159 -24.64 -0.83 11.29
CA ARG A 159 -25.77 -1.48 10.59
C ARG A 159 -25.67 -3.00 10.54
N PRO A 160 -24.51 -3.63 10.24
CA PRO A 160 -24.47 -5.09 10.09
C PRO A 160 -24.41 -5.83 11.43
N PHE A 161 -23.86 -5.21 12.47
CA PHE A 161 -23.57 -5.89 13.73
C PHE A 161 -24.41 -5.41 14.91
N LEU A 162 -24.97 -4.20 14.81
CA LEU A 162 -25.71 -3.53 15.88
C LEU A 162 -27.08 -3.02 15.39
N ALA A 163 -27.66 -3.55 14.31
CA ALA A 163 -28.90 -3.01 13.71
C ALA A 163 -30.03 -2.75 14.71
N ASP A 164 -30.26 -3.69 15.63
CA ASP A 164 -31.28 -3.61 16.68
C ASP A 164 -30.79 -2.84 17.94
N GLU A 165 -29.48 -2.63 18.06
CA GLU A 165 -28.78 -2.01 19.20
C GLU A 165 -28.32 -0.56 18.91
N ALA A 166 -28.38 -0.12 17.65
CA ALA A 166 -27.78 1.11 17.14
C ALA A 166 -28.50 2.38 17.60
N ASP A 167 -29.78 2.28 17.97
CA ASP A 167 -30.57 3.42 18.49
C ASP A 167 -30.01 3.95 19.82
N GLY A 168 -29.20 3.17 20.53
CA GLY A 168 -28.51 3.56 21.76
C GLY A 168 -27.04 3.92 21.60
N VAL A 169 -26.47 3.78 20.40
CA VAL A 169 -25.03 3.96 20.14
C VAL A 169 -24.75 5.24 19.36
N THR A 170 -24.06 6.17 20.01
CA THR A 170 -23.58 7.41 19.41
C THR A 170 -22.15 7.23 18.91
N VAL A 171 -21.91 7.68 17.68
CA VAL A 171 -20.59 7.69 17.06
C VAL A 171 -20.21 9.12 16.69
N THR A 172 -19.03 9.54 17.10
CA THR A 172 -18.41 10.83 16.75
C THR A 172 -17.07 10.59 16.08
N VAL A 173 -16.69 11.43 15.13
CA VAL A 173 -15.36 11.38 14.51
C VAL A 173 -14.76 12.77 14.51
N THR A 174 -13.52 12.88 14.99
CA THR A 174 -12.76 14.14 15.00
C THR A 174 -11.30 13.86 14.64
N GLY A 175 -10.83 14.38 13.51
CA GLY A 175 -9.46 14.17 13.04
C GLY A 175 -9.09 12.69 12.89
N GLY A 176 -10.05 11.86 12.45
CA GLY A 176 -9.87 10.40 12.33
C GLY A 176 -9.91 9.61 13.65
N VAL A 177 -10.16 10.26 14.80
CA VAL A 177 -10.41 9.60 16.08
C VAL A 177 -11.90 9.30 16.21
N VAL A 178 -12.26 8.03 16.34
CA VAL A 178 -13.65 7.59 16.45
C VAL A 178 -14.02 7.39 17.93
N GLY A 179 -15.01 8.13 18.40
CA GLY A 179 -15.65 7.91 19.70
C GLY A 179 -16.88 7.03 19.56
N LEU A 180 -16.93 5.92 20.28
CA LEU A 180 -18.11 5.05 20.40
C LEU A 180 -18.67 5.20 21.82
N SER A 181 -19.91 5.62 21.98
CA SER A 181 -20.57 5.69 23.29
C SER A 181 -22.00 5.21 23.23
N GLY A 182 -22.53 4.69 24.34
CA GLY A 182 -23.89 4.15 24.37
C GLY A 182 -24.03 2.87 25.16
N ARG A 183 -25.14 2.16 24.94
CA ARG A 183 -25.42 0.88 25.56
C ARG A 183 -25.75 -0.16 24.50
N VAL A 184 -25.08 -1.30 24.58
CA VAL A 184 -25.35 -2.51 23.79
C VAL A 184 -25.86 -3.63 24.69
N ASP A 185 -26.37 -4.71 24.12
CA ASP A 185 -26.89 -5.81 24.92
C ASP A 185 -25.78 -6.69 25.51
N ARG A 186 -24.72 -6.94 24.74
CA ARG A 186 -23.67 -7.90 25.10
C ARG A 186 -22.28 -7.29 25.10
N TRP A 187 -21.41 -7.83 25.95
CA TRP A 187 -19.98 -7.48 25.95
C TRP A 187 -19.35 -7.77 24.58
N SER A 188 -19.65 -8.93 23.98
CA SER A 188 -19.12 -9.29 22.65
C SER A 188 -19.50 -8.29 21.56
N SER A 189 -20.70 -7.70 21.62
CA SER A 189 -21.13 -6.67 20.66
C SER A 189 -20.25 -5.42 20.76
N ALA A 190 -19.95 -4.97 21.99
CA ALA A 190 -19.06 -3.83 22.23
C ALA A 190 -17.62 -4.12 21.75
N ASP A 191 -17.07 -5.30 22.08
CA ASP A 191 -15.72 -5.71 21.65
C ASP A 191 -15.59 -5.79 20.13
N ILE A 192 -16.57 -6.42 19.47
CA ILE A 192 -16.58 -6.55 18.00
C ILE A 192 -16.71 -5.18 17.34
N ALA A 193 -17.60 -4.31 17.83
CA ALA A 193 -17.78 -2.97 17.28
C ALA A 193 -16.49 -2.15 17.35
N GLU A 194 -15.79 -2.17 18.48
CA GLU A 194 -14.50 -1.50 18.65
C GLU A 194 -13.45 -2.05 17.68
N ARG A 195 -13.28 -3.38 17.62
CA ARG A 195 -12.29 -4.04 16.77
C ARG A 195 -12.54 -3.83 15.27
N LEU A 196 -13.81 -3.83 14.85
CA LEU A 196 -14.17 -3.55 13.47
C LEU A 196 -13.98 -2.07 13.13
N THR A 197 -14.27 -1.17 14.06
CA THR A 197 -14.02 0.27 13.86
C THR A 197 -12.53 0.55 13.60
N HIS A 198 -11.62 -0.13 14.29
CA HIS A 198 -10.18 -0.04 14.02
C HIS A 198 -9.76 -0.44 12.59
N GLN A 199 -10.58 -1.22 11.89
CA GLN A 199 -10.27 -1.67 10.54
C GLN A 199 -10.78 -0.69 9.47
N VAL A 200 -11.59 0.32 9.85
CA VAL A 200 -12.18 1.28 8.91
C VAL A 200 -11.08 2.21 8.41
N ALA A 201 -10.99 2.38 7.10
CA ALA A 201 -9.95 3.21 6.51
C ALA A 201 -10.11 4.69 6.87
N GLY A 202 -9.03 5.29 7.37
CA GLY A 202 -9.00 6.66 7.88
C GLY A 202 -9.11 6.74 9.40
N VAL A 203 -9.49 5.65 10.09
CA VAL A 203 -9.49 5.60 11.55
C VAL A 203 -8.05 5.53 12.06
N ILE A 204 -7.70 6.48 12.92
CA ILE A 204 -6.39 6.57 13.58
C ILE A 204 -6.46 5.90 14.96
N GLU A 205 -7.53 6.17 15.69
CA GLU A 205 -7.75 5.71 17.06
C GLU A 205 -9.25 5.49 17.30
N VAL A 206 -9.58 4.56 18.19
CA VAL A 206 -10.94 4.33 18.64
C VAL A 206 -10.97 4.49 20.16
N SER A 207 -11.85 5.37 20.63
CA SER A 207 -12.15 5.54 22.06
C SER A 207 -13.54 4.98 22.31
N SER A 208 -13.60 3.85 23.02
CA SER A 208 -14.84 3.14 23.32
C SER A 208 -15.28 3.38 24.75
N ALA A 209 -16.49 3.91 24.92
CA ALA A 209 -17.21 4.07 26.16
C ALA A 209 -18.57 3.32 26.10
N LEU A 210 -18.62 2.23 25.33
CA LEU A 210 -19.80 1.38 25.22
C LEU A 210 -20.02 0.59 26.51
N SER A 211 -21.21 0.73 27.08
CA SER A 211 -21.69 -0.09 28.19
C SER A 211 -22.50 -1.27 27.66
N TYR A 212 -22.59 -2.36 28.44
CA TYR A 212 -23.32 -3.56 28.03
C TYR A 212 -24.30 -4.04 29.12
N ALA A 213 -25.40 -4.68 28.71
CA ALA A 213 -26.38 -5.24 29.64
C ALA A 213 -25.98 -6.62 30.19
N LEU A 214 -25.32 -7.45 29.37
CA LEU A 214 -24.92 -8.82 29.69
C LEU A 214 -23.43 -9.04 29.42
N ASP A 215 -22.70 -9.55 30.41
CA ASP A 215 -21.32 -10.04 30.24
C ASP A 215 -21.35 -11.49 29.75
N ASP A 216 -21.42 -11.68 28.44
CA ASP A 216 -21.52 -13.00 27.81
C ASP A 216 -20.19 -13.78 27.78
N ARG A 217 -19.09 -13.22 28.31
CA ARG A 217 -17.85 -13.98 28.60
C ARG A 217 -18.01 -14.97 29.75
N LYS A 218 -19.00 -14.75 30.61
CA LYS A 218 -19.26 -15.53 31.83
C LYS A 218 -20.36 -16.57 31.64
N LEU A 219 -20.95 -16.66 30.46
CA LEU A 219 -21.84 -17.77 30.11
C LEU A 219 -20.98 -19.02 29.95
N GLU A 220 -20.95 -19.86 30.98
CA GLU A 220 -20.48 -21.24 30.84
C GLU A 220 -21.25 -21.87 29.67
N ALA A 221 -20.53 -22.56 28.78
CA ALA A 221 -21.18 -23.39 27.78
C ALA A 221 -22.19 -24.28 28.51
N PRO A 222 -23.45 -24.41 28.04
CA PRO A 222 -24.37 -25.37 28.63
C PRO A 222 -23.63 -26.71 28.70
N PRO A 223 -23.71 -27.47 29.81
CA PRO A 223 -23.05 -28.76 29.89
C PRO A 223 -23.46 -29.52 28.65
N GLY A 224 -22.48 -29.85 27.81
CA GLY A 224 -22.72 -30.61 26.60
C GLY A 224 -23.49 -31.88 26.96
N PRO A 225 -24.24 -32.49 26.03
CA PRO A 225 -25.06 -33.67 26.31
C PRO A 225 -24.28 -34.89 26.85
N PHE A 226 -22.96 -34.78 26.98
CA PHE A 226 -22.08 -35.77 27.58
C PHE A 226 -21.46 -35.20 28.86
N GLY A 227 -22.20 -35.32 29.95
CA GLY A 227 -21.60 -35.27 31.29
C GLY A 227 -20.56 -36.39 31.39
N THR A 228 -19.33 -36.03 31.71
CA THR A 228 -18.25 -36.98 31.97
C THR A 228 -18.57 -37.76 33.24
N TYR A 229 -18.72 -39.09 33.10
CA TYR A 229 -18.70 -40.06 34.20
C TYR A 229 -17.29 -40.25 34.74
#